data_AF-A0A2D4P776-F1
#
_entry.id   AF-A0A2D4P776-F1
#
_cell.length_a   1.000
_cell.length_b   1.000
_cell.length_c   1.000
_cell.angle_alpha   90.00
_cell.angle_beta   90.00
_cell.angle_gamma   90.00
#
_symmetry.space_group_name_H-M   'P 1'
#
loop_
_entity.id
_entity.type
_entity.pdbx_description
1 polymer ?
#
loop_
_entity_poly.entity_id
_entity_poly.type
_entity_poly.pdbx_seq_one_letter_code
_entity_poly.pdbx_strand_id
1 'polypeptide(L)'
;MQKRSTCLQDTAAVINGFTNWNKRDFNQFIKANEKYGRDDIDDIAREVEGKSPEEVIEYSAVFWERCNELQDIERIMAQIERGEARIQRRISIKKALDVKIARYKAPFHQLRIQYGTNKGKNYTEEEDRFLICMLHKMGFDKENVYEELRQCVRNAPQFRFDWFIKSRTAMELQRRCNTLISLIEKENMEIEEKEKAEKKKRGTKTPVSQKRKAEAAIENSGKKDAKKAKT
;
A
#
# COMPACT_ATOMS: atom_id res chain seq x y z
N MET A 1 -6.80 -62.69 -19.30
CA MET A 1 -7.41 -61.37 -19.59
C MET A 1 -6.64 -60.20 -18.93
N GLN A 2 -5.31 -60.25 -18.79
CA GLN A 2 -4.57 -59.27 -17.94
C GLN A 2 -3.68 -58.26 -18.69
N LYS A 3 -3.72 -58.19 -20.03
CA LYS A 3 -2.81 -57.31 -20.80
C LYS A 3 -3.45 -56.04 -21.41
N ARG A 4 -4.76 -55.80 -21.19
CA ARG A 4 -5.46 -54.60 -21.70
C ARG A 4 -5.60 -53.46 -20.68
N SER A 5 -5.27 -53.68 -19.41
CA SER A 5 -5.52 -52.69 -18.34
C SER A 5 -4.42 -51.65 -18.14
N THR A 6 -3.18 -51.92 -18.58
CA THR A 6 -2.05 -50.99 -18.41
C THR A 6 -2.02 -49.88 -19.48
N CYS A 7 -2.45 -50.19 -20.71
CA CYS A 7 -2.47 -49.23 -21.82
C CYS A 7 -3.48 -48.07 -21.62
N LEU A 8 -4.54 -48.29 -20.83
CA LEU A 8 -5.55 -47.25 -20.54
C LEU A 8 -5.12 -46.27 -19.42
N GLN A 9 -4.19 -46.66 -18.56
CA GLN A 9 -3.66 -45.77 -17.52
C GLN A 9 -2.56 -44.86 -18.08
N ASP A 10 -1.76 -45.35 -19.03
CA ASP A 10 -0.72 -44.56 -19.71
C ASP A 10 -1.30 -43.49 -20.65
N THR A 11 -2.49 -43.72 -21.25
CA THR A 11 -3.15 -42.72 -22.09
C THR A 11 -3.86 -41.62 -21.29
N ALA A 12 -4.35 -41.91 -20.09
CA ALA A 12 -5.01 -40.91 -19.23
C ALA A 12 -4.04 -39.84 -18.71
N ALA A 13 -2.78 -40.21 -18.44
CA ALA A 13 -1.74 -39.26 -18.01
C ALA A 13 -1.33 -38.27 -19.12
N VAL A 14 -1.47 -38.68 -20.39
CA VAL A 14 -1.15 -37.83 -21.56
C VAL A 14 -2.31 -36.92 -21.93
N ILE A 15 -3.56 -37.32 -21.64
CA ILE A 15 -4.77 -36.51 -21.92
C ILE A 15 -4.97 -35.39 -20.88
N ASN A 16 -4.55 -35.60 -19.63
CA ASN A 16 -4.66 -34.59 -18.55
C ASN A 16 -3.42 -33.70 -18.41
N GLY A 17 -2.51 -33.72 -19.39
CA GLY A 17 -1.32 -32.86 -19.42
C GLY A 17 -1.51 -31.65 -20.33
N PHE A 18 -0.88 -30.53 -19.99
CA PHE A 18 -0.85 -29.32 -20.82
C PHE A 18 0.07 -29.50 -22.04
N THR A 19 -0.32 -30.38 -22.97
CA THR A 19 0.48 -30.74 -24.17
C THR A 19 0.63 -29.59 -25.17
N ASN A 20 -0.29 -28.63 -25.13
CA ASN A 20 -0.22 -27.39 -25.90
C ASN A 20 0.69 -26.33 -25.26
N TRP A 21 1.16 -26.52 -24.02
CA TRP A 21 2.08 -25.59 -23.35
C TRP A 21 3.54 -26.02 -23.56
N ASN A 22 4.32 -25.12 -24.15
CA ASN A 22 5.74 -25.33 -24.33
C ASN A 22 6.56 -24.52 -23.30
N LYS A 23 7.89 -24.70 -23.32
CA LYS A 23 8.80 -24.00 -22.39
C LYS A 23 8.81 -22.47 -22.54
N ARG A 24 8.56 -21.94 -23.74
CA ARG A 24 8.43 -20.49 -23.98
C ARG A 24 7.16 -19.97 -23.30
N ASP A 25 6.03 -20.64 -23.47
CA ASP A 25 4.74 -20.26 -22.88
C ASP A 25 4.85 -20.25 -21.34
N PHE A 26 5.46 -21.30 -20.78
CA PHE A 26 5.77 -21.37 -19.35
C PHE A 26 6.60 -20.17 -18.88
N ASN A 27 7.70 -19.88 -19.55
CA ASN A 27 8.55 -18.74 -19.18
C ASN A 27 7.85 -17.38 -19.34
N GLN A 28 6.97 -17.23 -20.33
CA GLN A 28 6.13 -16.05 -20.50
C GLN A 28 5.14 -15.92 -19.34
N PHE A 29 4.46 -17.01 -18.97
CA PHE A 29 3.56 -17.05 -17.82
C PHE A 29 4.26 -16.66 -16.51
N ILE A 30 5.46 -17.20 -16.23
CA ILE A 30 6.24 -16.82 -15.03
C ILE A 30 6.62 -15.33 -15.06
N LYS A 31 7.09 -14.81 -16.21
CA LYS A 31 7.42 -13.39 -16.36
C LYS A 31 6.20 -12.48 -16.20
N ALA A 32 5.03 -12.91 -16.70
CA ALA A 32 3.78 -12.19 -16.55
C ALA A 32 3.34 -12.15 -15.08
N ASN A 33 3.45 -13.26 -14.35
CA ASN A 33 3.21 -13.30 -12.90
C ASN A 33 4.17 -12.38 -12.12
N GLU A 34 5.47 -12.32 -12.50
CA GLU A 34 6.41 -11.36 -11.89
C GLU A 34 6.00 -9.90 -12.16
N LYS A 35 5.48 -9.59 -13.36
CA LYS A 35 5.17 -8.23 -13.82
C LYS A 35 3.85 -7.69 -13.25
N TYR A 36 2.82 -8.52 -13.19
CA TYR A 36 1.46 -8.13 -12.83
C TYR A 36 1.03 -8.62 -11.44
N GLY A 37 1.71 -9.63 -10.89
CA GLY A 37 1.33 -10.31 -9.66
C GLY A 37 0.35 -11.45 -9.93
N ARG A 38 0.35 -12.47 -9.06
CA ARG A 38 -0.40 -13.72 -9.29
C ARG A 38 -1.92 -13.56 -9.38
N ASP A 39 -2.46 -12.46 -8.83
CA ASP A 39 -3.90 -12.21 -8.75
C ASP A 39 -4.46 -11.53 -10.02
N ASP A 40 -3.62 -10.93 -10.86
CA ASP A 40 -4.05 -10.20 -12.06
C ASP A 40 -4.05 -11.11 -13.30
N ILE A 41 -4.95 -12.09 -13.27
CA ILE A 41 -5.04 -13.11 -14.32
C ILE A 41 -5.37 -12.52 -15.70
N ASP A 42 -6.10 -11.40 -15.73
CA ASP A 42 -6.51 -10.73 -16.97
C ASP A 42 -5.32 -10.11 -17.71
N ASP A 43 -4.40 -9.45 -16.98
CA ASP A 43 -3.16 -8.92 -17.56
C ASP A 43 -2.17 -10.07 -17.87
N ILE A 44 -2.10 -11.11 -17.03
CA ILE A 44 -1.27 -12.30 -17.30
C ILE A 44 -1.69 -12.96 -18.61
N ALA A 45 -2.99 -13.22 -18.79
CA ALA A 45 -3.52 -13.86 -19.99
C ALA A 45 -3.22 -13.07 -21.27
N ARG A 46 -3.23 -11.73 -21.19
CA ARG A 46 -2.89 -10.87 -22.33
C ARG A 46 -1.42 -10.93 -22.75
N GLU A 47 -0.51 -11.30 -21.85
CA GLU A 47 0.93 -11.36 -22.12
C GLU A 47 1.40 -12.75 -22.60
N VAL A 48 0.63 -13.82 -22.35
CA VAL A 48 0.97 -15.18 -22.80
C VAL A 48 0.52 -15.36 -24.25
N GLU A 49 1.46 -15.15 -25.17
CA GLU A 49 1.19 -15.21 -26.62
C GLU A 49 0.75 -16.62 -27.05
N GLY A 50 -0.31 -16.70 -27.87
CA GLY A 50 -0.77 -17.97 -28.42
C GLY A 50 -1.59 -18.84 -27.46
N LYS A 51 -2.02 -18.27 -26.32
CA LYS A 51 -2.99 -18.87 -25.40
C LYS A 51 -4.23 -18.02 -25.25
N SER A 52 -5.40 -18.66 -25.18
CA SER A 52 -6.63 -17.96 -24.83
C SER A 52 -6.66 -17.65 -23.33
N PRO A 53 -7.43 -16.65 -22.89
CA PRO A 53 -7.60 -16.37 -21.46
C PRO A 53 -8.06 -17.59 -20.66
N GLU A 54 -8.96 -18.40 -21.22
CA GLU A 54 -9.45 -19.62 -20.59
C GLU A 54 -8.33 -20.64 -20.39
N GLU A 55 -7.48 -20.87 -21.41
CA GLU A 55 -6.32 -21.76 -21.30
C GLU A 55 -5.33 -21.29 -20.23
N VAL A 56 -5.13 -19.98 -20.09
CA VAL A 56 -4.24 -19.40 -19.07
C VAL A 56 -4.83 -19.51 -17.67
N ILE A 57 -6.15 -19.34 -17.51
CA ILE A 57 -6.85 -19.52 -16.23
C ILE A 57 -6.75 -20.99 -15.78
N GLU A 58 -7.04 -21.94 -16.66
CA GLU A 58 -6.93 -23.37 -16.37
C GLU A 58 -5.50 -23.77 -16.00
N TYR A 59 -4.51 -23.28 -16.77
CA TYR A 59 -3.10 -23.51 -16.47
C TYR A 59 -2.68 -22.91 -15.13
N SER A 60 -3.08 -21.67 -14.84
CA SER A 60 -2.75 -20.97 -13.61
C SER A 60 -3.27 -21.73 -12.38
N ALA A 61 -4.51 -22.22 -12.42
CA ALA A 61 -5.10 -22.98 -11.33
C ALA A 61 -4.28 -24.23 -10.99
N VAL A 62 -3.93 -25.03 -12.02
CA VAL A 62 -3.13 -26.25 -11.83
C VAL A 62 -1.68 -25.92 -11.47
N PHE A 63 -1.11 -24.86 -12.04
CA PHE A 63 0.22 -24.39 -11.68
C PHE A 63 0.28 -24.11 -10.18
N TRP A 64 -0.61 -23.30 -9.62
CA TRP A 64 -0.58 -22.97 -8.19
C TRP A 64 -0.91 -24.15 -7.27
N GLU A 65 -1.70 -25.12 -7.74
CA GLU A 65 -1.97 -26.36 -6.99
C GLU A 65 -0.75 -27.28 -6.91
N ARG A 66 0.04 -27.36 -7.99
CA ARG A 66 1.10 -28.39 -8.17
C ARG A 66 2.50 -27.84 -8.43
N CYS A 67 2.72 -26.53 -8.25
CA CYS A 67 3.99 -25.88 -8.59
C CYS A 67 5.18 -26.46 -7.80
N ASN A 68 4.93 -27.04 -6.61
CA ASN A 68 5.92 -27.73 -5.78
C ASN A 68 6.51 -28.98 -6.43
N GLU A 69 5.89 -29.52 -7.48
CA GLU A 69 6.43 -30.65 -8.26
C GLU A 69 7.55 -30.21 -9.23
N LEU A 70 7.70 -28.90 -9.49
CA LEU A 70 8.70 -28.37 -10.39
C LEU A 70 10.09 -28.37 -9.74
N GLN A 71 11.10 -28.87 -10.45
CA GLN A 71 12.49 -28.92 -9.98
C GLN A 71 13.05 -27.52 -9.59
N ASP A 72 12.67 -26.48 -10.34
CA ASP A 72 13.16 -25.11 -10.16
C ASP A 72 12.18 -24.22 -9.36
N ILE A 73 11.24 -24.80 -8.61
CA ILE A 73 10.14 -24.04 -7.98
C ILE A 73 10.63 -22.93 -7.05
N GLU A 74 11.64 -23.18 -6.21
CA GLU A 74 12.15 -22.18 -5.26
C GLU A 74 12.63 -20.91 -5.98
N ARG A 75 13.32 -21.09 -7.11
CA ARG A 75 13.80 -19.97 -7.93
C ARG A 75 12.64 -19.20 -8.56
N ILE A 76 11.64 -19.91 -9.04
CA ILE A 76 10.45 -19.33 -9.70
C ILE A 76 9.62 -18.55 -8.70
N MET A 77 9.33 -19.13 -7.53
CA MET A 77 8.62 -18.45 -6.45
C MET A 77 9.35 -17.18 -6.01
N ALA A 78 10.66 -17.28 -5.77
CA ALA A 78 11.47 -16.11 -5.41
C ALA A 78 11.50 -15.02 -6.50
N GLN A 79 11.30 -15.38 -7.77
CA GLN A 79 11.16 -14.40 -8.86
C GLN A 79 9.80 -13.70 -8.80
N ILE A 80 8.70 -14.46 -8.69
CA ILE A 80 7.34 -13.93 -8.63
C ILE A 80 7.16 -13.05 -7.38
N GLU A 81 7.56 -13.55 -6.21
CA GLU A 81 7.45 -12.81 -4.93
C GLU A 81 8.26 -11.51 -4.94
N ARG A 82 9.43 -11.49 -5.60
CA ARG A 82 10.20 -10.24 -5.79
C ARG A 82 9.46 -9.26 -6.71
N GLY A 83 8.76 -9.75 -7.73
CA GLY A 83 7.91 -8.94 -8.59
C GLY A 83 6.75 -8.32 -7.81
N GLU A 84 6.01 -9.15 -7.09
CA GLU A 84 4.88 -8.76 -6.24
C GLU A 84 5.31 -7.75 -5.16
N ALA A 85 6.46 -7.97 -4.52
CA ALA A 85 6.99 -7.01 -3.55
C ALA A 85 7.26 -5.63 -4.17
N ARG A 86 7.72 -5.55 -5.43
CA ARG A 86 7.89 -4.28 -6.14
C ARG A 86 6.55 -3.62 -6.46
N ILE A 87 5.56 -4.40 -6.91
CA ILE A 87 4.20 -3.90 -7.18
C ILE A 87 3.57 -3.35 -5.90
N GLN A 88 3.65 -4.11 -4.81
CA GLN A 88 3.11 -3.70 -3.51
C GLN A 88 3.82 -2.46 -2.97
N ARG A 89 5.16 -2.38 -3.12
CA ARG A 89 5.93 -1.19 -2.75
C ARG A 89 5.49 0.04 -3.52
N ARG A 90 5.26 -0.07 -4.83
CA ARG A 90 4.76 1.04 -5.65
C ARG A 90 3.38 1.51 -5.17
N ILE A 91 2.47 0.59 -4.90
CA ILE A 91 1.12 0.89 -4.40
C ILE A 91 1.22 1.59 -3.03
N SER A 92 2.07 1.08 -2.13
CA SER A 92 2.25 1.67 -0.79
C SER A 92 2.76 3.10 -0.86
N ILE A 93 3.79 3.35 -1.69
CA ILE A 93 4.38 4.68 -1.85
C ILE A 93 3.35 5.66 -2.43
N LYS A 94 2.65 5.27 -3.51
CA LYS A 94 1.62 6.11 -4.13
C LYS A 94 0.57 6.52 -3.10
N LYS A 95 0.02 5.54 -2.38
CA LYS A 95 -0.98 5.79 -1.32
C LYS A 95 -0.42 6.70 -0.21
N ALA A 96 0.81 6.47 0.23
CA ALA A 96 1.43 7.27 1.29
C ALA A 96 1.61 8.73 0.88
N LEU A 97 2.04 8.98 -0.35
CA LEU A 97 2.19 10.33 -0.92
C LEU A 97 0.84 11.02 -1.13
N ASP A 98 -0.16 10.31 -1.68
CA ASP A 98 -1.52 10.82 -1.87
C ASP A 98 -2.13 11.30 -0.54
N VAL A 99 -2.07 10.44 0.48
CA VAL A 99 -2.56 10.75 1.83
C VAL A 99 -1.81 11.95 2.42
N LYS A 100 -0.48 12.01 2.26
CA LYS A 100 0.33 13.10 2.81
C LYS A 100 -0.01 14.44 2.17
N ILE A 101 -0.15 14.48 0.85
CA ILE A 101 -0.39 15.69 0.08
C ILE A 101 -1.82 16.20 0.29
N ALA A 102 -2.80 15.30 0.36
CA ALA A 102 -4.20 15.65 0.61
C ALA A 102 -4.44 16.41 1.94
N ARG A 103 -3.51 16.34 2.90
CA ARG A 103 -3.59 17.10 4.16
C ARG A 103 -3.36 18.60 4.00
N TYR A 104 -2.85 19.05 2.85
CA TYR A 104 -2.45 20.45 2.65
C TYR A 104 -3.19 21.06 1.46
N LYS A 105 -3.72 22.28 1.62
CA LYS A 105 -4.34 23.02 0.52
C LYS A 105 -3.32 23.50 -0.52
N ALA A 106 -2.13 23.89 -0.05
CA ALA A 106 -1.01 24.31 -0.90
C ALA A 106 0.26 23.52 -0.54
N PRO A 107 0.40 22.26 -0.99
CA PRO A 107 1.48 21.35 -0.56
C PRO A 107 2.88 21.93 -0.74
N PHE A 108 3.16 22.55 -1.89
CA PHE A 108 4.47 23.19 -2.19
C PHE A 108 4.85 24.32 -1.22
N HIS A 109 3.89 24.90 -0.48
CA HIS A 109 4.14 25.99 0.47
C HIS A 109 3.88 25.59 1.93
N GLN A 110 3.12 24.52 2.17
CA GLN A 110 2.64 24.15 3.51
C GLN A 110 3.10 22.78 4.01
N LEU A 111 3.43 21.83 3.12
CA LEU A 111 3.76 20.46 3.52
C LEU A 111 4.98 20.40 4.45
N ARG A 112 4.80 19.84 5.64
CA ARG A 112 5.86 19.63 6.63
C ARG A 112 6.22 18.15 6.73
N ILE A 113 7.50 17.82 6.89
CA ILE A 113 7.97 16.44 7.06
C ILE A 113 8.41 16.23 8.51
N GLN A 114 7.94 15.15 9.12
CA GLN A 114 8.36 14.77 10.47
C GLN A 114 9.66 13.97 10.40
N TYR A 115 10.79 14.64 10.62
CA TYR A 115 12.11 14.04 10.43
C TYR A 115 12.56 13.12 11.58
N GLY A 116 12.10 13.36 12.80
CA GLY A 116 12.70 12.76 13.99
C GLY A 116 14.21 13.01 14.04
N THR A 117 14.99 11.94 14.22
CA THR A 117 16.46 11.98 14.22
C THR A 117 17.09 11.97 12.82
N ASN A 118 16.30 11.80 11.75
CA ASN A 118 16.77 11.52 10.39
C ASN A 118 16.81 12.73 9.44
N LYS A 119 16.76 13.97 9.94
CA LYS A 119 16.76 15.18 9.09
C LYS A 119 18.02 15.26 8.22
N GLY A 120 19.17 14.95 8.81
CA GLY A 120 20.49 15.25 8.24
C GLY A 120 20.79 16.75 8.25
N LYS A 121 22.00 17.13 7.85
CA LYS A 121 22.45 18.55 7.79
C LYS A 121 22.41 19.18 6.40
N ASN A 122 22.20 18.36 5.36
CA ASN A 122 22.48 18.79 3.99
C ASN A 122 21.27 19.39 3.28
N TYR A 123 20.10 18.76 3.39
CA TYR A 123 18.89 19.23 2.72
C TYR A 123 18.06 20.12 3.63
N THR A 124 17.57 21.22 3.08
CA THR A 124 16.59 22.06 3.77
C THR A 124 15.18 21.49 3.67
N GLU A 125 14.30 21.98 4.53
CA GLU A 125 12.90 21.55 4.50
C GLU A 125 12.14 22.06 3.26
N GLU A 126 12.59 23.17 2.68
CA GLU A 126 12.04 23.69 1.43
C GLU A 126 12.41 22.79 0.25
N GLU A 127 13.68 22.35 0.18
CA GLU A 127 14.15 21.39 -0.82
C GLU A 127 13.38 20.07 -0.72
N ASP A 128 13.33 19.46 0.47
CA ASP A 128 12.65 18.18 0.67
C ASP A 128 11.17 18.22 0.28
N ARG A 129 10.49 19.32 0.64
CA ARG A 129 9.10 19.57 0.27
C ARG A 129 8.92 19.63 -1.23
N PHE A 130 9.80 20.35 -1.92
CA PHE A 130 9.77 20.41 -3.38
C PHE A 130 9.97 19.03 -3.99
N LEU A 131 10.96 18.27 -3.51
CA LEU A 131 11.24 16.92 -4.01
C LEU A 131 10.01 16.01 -3.90
N ILE A 132 9.37 15.96 -2.73
CA ILE A 132 8.17 15.13 -2.52
C ILE A 132 6.98 15.62 -3.35
N CYS A 133 6.70 16.92 -3.36
CA CYS A 133 5.57 17.45 -4.12
C CYS A 133 5.75 17.26 -5.63
N MET A 134 6.96 17.44 -6.14
CA MET A 134 7.27 17.28 -7.55
C MET A 134 7.27 15.80 -7.96
N LEU A 135 7.86 14.92 -7.13
CA LEU A 135 7.84 13.47 -7.36
C LEU A 135 6.41 12.91 -7.40
N HIS A 136 5.53 13.38 -6.52
CA HIS A 136 4.12 13.02 -6.55
C HIS A 136 3.43 13.53 -7.82
N LYS A 137 3.62 14.81 -8.18
CA LYS A 137 3.02 15.42 -9.37
C LYS A 137 3.39 14.71 -10.66
N MET A 138 4.63 14.22 -10.78
CA MET A 138 5.15 13.55 -11.97
C MET A 138 4.81 12.06 -12.03
N GLY A 139 4.50 11.46 -10.88
CA GLY A 139 4.29 10.03 -10.72
C GLY A 139 5.58 9.29 -10.41
N PHE A 140 5.65 8.70 -9.22
CA PHE A 140 6.83 7.98 -8.70
C PHE A 140 7.29 6.80 -9.58
N ASP A 141 6.36 6.13 -10.27
CA ASP A 141 6.66 4.91 -11.03
C ASP A 141 7.07 5.16 -12.49
N LYS A 142 7.21 6.43 -12.89
CA LYS A 142 7.60 6.77 -14.25
C LYS A 142 9.07 6.41 -14.48
N GLU A 143 9.38 5.85 -15.65
CA GLU A 143 10.76 5.64 -16.07
C GLU A 143 11.54 6.96 -16.07
N ASN A 144 12.78 6.95 -15.56
CA ASN A 144 13.63 8.13 -15.46
C ASN A 144 13.07 9.31 -14.63
N VAL A 145 12.10 9.06 -13.75
CA VAL A 145 11.45 10.12 -12.92
C VAL A 145 12.46 11.00 -12.16
N TYR A 146 13.57 10.44 -11.70
CA TYR A 146 14.59 11.19 -10.95
C TYR A 146 15.49 12.07 -11.82
N GLU A 147 15.64 11.75 -13.11
CA GLU A 147 16.33 12.63 -14.04
C GLU A 147 15.42 13.81 -14.43
N GLU A 148 14.14 13.54 -14.64
CA GLU A 148 13.17 14.62 -14.85
C GLU A 148 13.03 15.50 -13.59
N LEU A 149 13.02 14.91 -12.39
CA LEU A 149 12.98 15.64 -11.12
C LEU A 149 14.20 16.56 -10.98
N ARG A 150 15.38 16.07 -11.34
CA ARG A 150 16.62 16.86 -11.37
C ARG A 150 16.49 18.06 -12.30
N GLN A 151 15.85 17.89 -13.46
CA GLN A 151 15.59 18.99 -14.38
C GLN A 151 14.58 19.99 -13.80
N CYS A 152 13.53 19.51 -13.13
CA CYS A 152 12.59 20.38 -12.41
C CYS A 152 13.28 21.22 -11.33
N VAL A 153 14.19 20.63 -10.55
CA VAL A 153 15.00 21.34 -9.55
C VAL A 153 15.83 22.46 -10.20
N ARG A 154 16.47 22.19 -11.34
CA ARG A 154 17.31 23.20 -12.03
C ARG A 154 16.53 24.38 -12.56
N ASN A 155 15.32 24.11 -13.04
CA ASN A 155 14.44 25.10 -13.65
C ASN A 155 13.60 25.87 -12.63
N ALA A 156 13.51 25.38 -11.38
CA ALA A 156 12.75 26.01 -10.31
C ALA A 156 13.39 27.35 -9.89
N PRO A 157 12.68 28.49 -10.03
CA PRO A 157 13.23 29.80 -9.70
C PRO A 157 13.63 29.95 -8.22
N GLN A 158 12.95 29.27 -7.29
CA GLN A 158 13.30 29.33 -5.87
C GLN A 158 14.71 28.78 -5.57
N PHE A 159 15.22 27.88 -6.42
CA PHE A 159 16.56 27.30 -6.29
C PHE A 159 17.60 28.03 -7.14
N ARG A 160 17.31 29.23 -7.65
CA ARG A 160 18.19 30.00 -8.56
C ARG A 160 19.63 30.12 -8.05
N PHE A 161 19.79 30.29 -6.74
CA PHE A 161 21.07 30.45 -6.04
C PHE A 161 21.45 29.25 -5.17
N ASP A 162 20.60 28.23 -5.09
CA ASP A 162 20.86 27.01 -4.34
C ASP A 162 21.69 26.04 -5.19
N TRP A 163 23.01 26.18 -5.08
CA TRP A 163 23.95 25.30 -5.78
C TRP A 163 23.96 23.88 -5.22
N PHE A 164 23.63 23.68 -3.96
CA PHE A 164 23.65 22.36 -3.34
C PHE A 164 22.62 21.46 -4.02
N ILE A 165 21.35 21.87 -4.02
CA ILE A 165 20.26 21.06 -4.60
C ILE A 165 20.44 20.90 -6.12
N LYS A 166 20.93 21.93 -6.81
CA LYS A 166 21.17 21.91 -8.27
C LYS A 166 22.36 21.04 -8.70
N SER A 167 23.30 20.79 -7.79
CA SER A 167 24.45 19.91 -8.03
C SER A 167 24.13 18.43 -7.86
N ARG A 168 22.98 18.08 -7.27
CA ARG A 168 22.62 16.69 -7.00
C ARG A 168 22.43 15.89 -8.30
N THR A 169 22.91 14.66 -8.27
CA THR A 169 22.64 13.65 -9.31
C THR A 169 21.26 13.03 -9.11
N ALA A 170 20.68 12.44 -10.17
CA ALA A 170 19.41 11.73 -10.07
C ALA A 170 19.44 10.65 -8.99
N MET A 171 20.55 9.91 -8.86
CA MET A 171 20.72 8.87 -7.84
C MET A 171 20.76 9.43 -6.41
N GLU A 172 21.37 10.60 -6.19
CA GLU A 172 21.36 11.26 -4.87
C GLU A 172 19.96 11.77 -4.51
N LEU A 173 19.24 12.36 -5.49
CA LEU A 173 17.85 12.78 -5.30
C LEU A 173 16.94 11.57 -5.03
N GLN A 174 17.15 10.46 -5.73
CA GLN A 174 16.43 9.20 -5.49
C GLN A 174 16.65 8.70 -4.05
N ARG A 175 17.89 8.65 -3.58
CA ARG A 175 18.18 8.26 -2.19
C ARG A 175 17.49 9.19 -1.19
N ARG A 176 17.53 10.51 -1.43
CA ARG A 176 16.84 11.46 -0.56
C ARG A 176 15.33 11.23 -0.56
N CYS A 177 14.71 11.10 -1.72
CA CYS A 177 13.29 10.83 -1.85
C CYS A 177 12.89 9.53 -1.14
N ASN A 178 13.67 8.45 -1.28
CA ASN A 178 13.42 7.19 -0.58
C ASN A 178 13.41 7.37 0.94
N THR A 179 14.35 8.14 1.50
CA THR A 179 14.36 8.47 2.93
C THR A 179 13.12 9.26 3.34
N LEU A 180 12.73 10.28 2.55
CA LEU A 180 11.55 11.11 2.83
C LEU A 180 10.25 10.29 2.76
N ILE A 181 10.15 9.38 1.79
CA ILE A 181 9.03 8.45 1.66
C ILE A 181 8.92 7.58 2.90
N SER A 182 10.02 6.99 3.38
CA SER A 182 10.00 6.17 4.60
C SER A 182 9.56 6.96 5.83
N LEU A 183 9.93 8.23 5.94
CA LEU A 183 9.46 9.12 7.01
C LEU A 183 7.95 9.38 6.91
N ILE A 184 7.44 9.60 5.69
CA ILE A 184 6.00 9.81 5.44
C ILE A 184 5.20 8.53 5.73
N GLU A 185 5.70 7.36 5.33
CA GLU A 185 5.05 6.07 5.63
C GLU A 185 4.95 5.85 7.14
N LYS A 186 6.04 6.09 7.87
CA LYS A 186 6.04 6.01 9.34
C LYS A 186 5.07 7.00 9.98
N GLU A 187 5.07 8.25 9.52
CA GLU A 187 4.13 9.27 10.00
C GLU A 187 2.66 8.85 9.76
N ASN A 188 2.36 8.28 8.61
CA ASN A 188 1.02 7.79 8.29
C ASN A 188 0.60 6.64 9.20
N MET A 189 1.49 5.68 9.47
CA MET A 189 1.21 4.58 10.39
C MET A 189 0.92 5.10 11.81
N GLU A 190 1.72 6.03 12.32
CA GLU A 190 1.51 6.62 13.65
C GLU A 190 0.17 7.38 13.75
N ILE A 191 -0.25 8.04 12.68
CA ILE A 191 -1.55 8.73 12.63
C ILE A 191 -2.70 7.71 12.61
N GLU A 192 -2.61 6.68 11.76
CA GLU A 192 -3.63 5.63 11.69
C GLU A 192 -3.80 4.89 13.03
N GLU A 193 -2.71 4.62 13.74
CA GLU A 193 -2.74 4.01 15.08
C GLU A 193 -3.41 4.91 16.12
N LYS A 194 -3.09 6.21 16.12
CA LYS A 194 -3.73 7.20 16.99
C LYS A 194 -5.23 7.29 16.73
N GLU A 195 -5.65 7.34 15.47
CA GLU A 195 -7.08 7.37 15.10
C GLU A 195 -7.80 6.09 15.53
N LYS A 196 -7.18 4.91 15.39
CA LYS A 196 -7.75 3.64 15.87
C LYS A 196 -7.89 3.63 17.39
N ALA A 197 -6.90 4.13 18.12
CA ALA A 197 -6.94 4.22 19.58
C ALA A 197 -8.04 5.20 20.07
N GLU A 198 -8.21 6.34 19.41
CA GLU A 198 -9.27 7.30 19.74
C GLU A 198 -10.66 6.75 19.45
N LYS A 199 -10.85 6.02 18.34
CA LYS A 199 -12.13 5.35 18.02
C LYS A 199 -12.49 4.30 19.08
N LYS A 200 -11.51 3.51 19.55
CA LYS A 200 -11.70 2.56 20.66
C LYS A 200 -12.12 3.26 21.95
N LYS A 201 -11.46 4.37 22.31
CA LYS A 201 -11.78 5.16 23.52
C LYS A 201 -13.16 5.85 23.45
N ARG A 202 -13.61 6.27 22.27
CA ARG A 202 -14.96 6.85 22.08
C ARG A 202 -16.06 5.79 22.16
N GLY A 203 -15.80 4.55 21.71
CA GLY A 203 -16.75 3.44 21.82
C GLY A 203 -16.98 2.91 23.24
N THR A 204 -16.09 3.20 24.20
CA THR A 204 -16.22 2.76 25.60
C THR A 204 -16.88 3.78 26.55
N LYS A 205 -17.28 4.95 26.05
CA LYS A 205 -18.05 5.93 26.85
C LYS A 205 -19.55 5.68 26.73
N THR A 206 -20.05 4.70 27.49
CA THR A 206 -21.47 4.58 27.84
C THR A 206 -21.91 5.83 28.64
N PRO A 207 -23.09 6.43 28.40
CA PRO A 207 -23.49 7.67 29.05
C PRO A 207 -23.96 7.39 30.48
N VAL A 208 -23.05 7.43 31.45
CA VAL A 208 -23.40 7.49 32.88
C VAL A 208 -23.54 8.95 33.30
N SER A 209 -24.61 9.64 32.89
CA SER A 209 -25.00 10.91 33.53
C SER A 209 -26.49 11.28 33.37
N GLN A 210 -27.40 10.33 33.60
CA GLN A 210 -28.81 10.66 33.86
C GLN A 210 -29.38 9.78 34.98
N LYS A 211 -28.75 9.79 36.17
CA LYS A 211 -29.36 9.23 37.39
C LYS A 211 -28.85 9.90 38.68
N ARG A 212 -28.83 11.24 38.71
CA ARG A 212 -28.65 12.05 39.94
C ARG A 212 -29.52 13.31 39.95
N LYS A 213 -30.73 13.24 39.38
CA LYS A 213 -31.74 14.33 39.45
C LYS A 213 -33.15 13.85 39.83
N ALA A 214 -33.29 12.68 40.47
CA ALA A 214 -34.59 12.14 40.88
C ALA A 214 -34.76 11.92 42.40
N GLU A 215 -33.75 12.20 43.24
CA GLU A 215 -33.86 12.00 44.70
C GLU A 215 -33.96 13.29 45.53
N ALA A 216 -33.95 14.48 44.92
CA ALA A 216 -34.07 15.76 45.64
C ALA A 216 -35.49 16.37 45.61
N ALA A 217 -36.51 15.64 45.11
CA ALA A 217 -37.85 16.19 44.86
C ALA A 217 -38.98 15.58 45.72
N ILE A 218 -38.68 14.73 46.71
CA ILE A 218 -39.73 14.05 47.52
C ILE A 218 -39.89 14.64 48.94
N GLU A 219 -39.02 15.53 49.41
CA GLU A 219 -39.09 16.02 50.80
C GLU A 219 -39.88 17.32 51.03
N ASN A 220 -40.55 17.90 50.03
CA ASN A 220 -41.23 19.20 50.20
C ASN A 220 -42.71 19.22 49.79
N SER A 221 -43.48 18.21 50.20
CA SER A 221 -44.95 18.28 50.18
C SER A 221 -45.57 17.53 51.37
N GLY A 222 -45.59 18.17 52.55
CA GLY A 222 -46.26 17.56 53.69
C GLY A 222 -46.17 18.35 54.99
N LYS A 223 -46.78 19.54 55.05
CA LYS A 223 -47.33 20.09 56.31
C LYS A 223 -48.28 21.26 56.03
N LYS A 224 -49.57 20.93 55.94
CA LYS A 224 -50.67 21.86 56.21
C LYS A 224 -51.31 21.50 57.55
N ASP A 225 -51.39 22.52 58.40
CA ASP A 225 -52.46 22.86 59.35
C ASP A 225 -52.76 21.99 60.58
N ALA A 226 -52.54 22.57 61.78
CA ALA A 226 -53.54 22.62 62.87
C ALA A 226 -53.16 23.63 63.99
N LYS A 227 -53.72 24.84 63.88
CA LYS A 227 -54.36 25.70 64.91
C LYS A 227 -54.15 25.42 66.42
N LYS A 228 -53.92 26.54 67.13
CA LYS A 228 -54.75 27.19 68.22
C LYS A 228 -54.12 27.31 69.61
N ALA A 229 -54.47 28.46 70.23
CA ALA A 229 -54.55 28.77 71.67
C ALA A 229 -53.22 29.05 72.40
N LYS A 230 -53.13 29.86 73.45
CA LYS A 230 -53.88 30.98 74.05
C LYS A 230 -53.02 31.35 75.28
N THR A 231 -52.94 32.64 75.61
CA THR A 231 -52.29 33.23 76.82
C THR A 231 -50.79 33.41 76.73
#